data_AF-A0A9N9B5C0-F1
#
_entry.id   AF-A0A9N9B5C0-F1
#
_cell.length_a   1.000
_cell.length_b   1.000
_cell.length_c   1.000
_cell.angle_alpha   90.00
_cell.angle_beta   90.00
_cell.angle_gamma   90.00
#
_symmetry.space_group_name_H-M   'P 1'
#
loop_
_entity.id
_entity.type
_entity.pdbx_description
1 polymer ?
#
loop_
_entity_poly.entity_id
_entity_poly.type
_entity_poly.pdbx_seq_one_letter_code
_entity_poly.pdbx_strand_id
1 'polypeptide(L)'
;MARRKAGVPYPLMYATAEESKNDYKKMIFNCHQRAHLVSIFISQYNIQYIAHFEDIVINRLKYPILSSIGGGIFIMGRLVYAWGYQTGDPSKRLRGAFSYIGLFTLVGTSVASAI
;
A
#
# COMPACT_ATOMS: atom_id res chain seq x y z
N MET A 1 -11.77 9.55 10.91
CA MET A 1 -12.96 10.23 10.34
C MET A 1 -13.97 9.28 9.69
N ALA A 2 -13.57 8.28 8.89
CA ALA A 2 -14.50 7.37 8.22
C ALA A 2 -15.43 6.60 9.19
N ARG A 3 -14.92 6.13 10.33
CA ARG A 3 -15.72 5.44 11.36
C ARG A 3 -16.88 6.28 11.88
N ARG A 4 -16.61 7.54 12.23
CA ARG A 4 -17.62 8.49 12.71
C ARG A 4 -18.71 8.73 11.66
N LYS A 5 -18.33 8.80 10.39
CA LYS A 5 -19.28 8.98 9.26
C LYS A 5 -20.13 7.73 9.01
N ALA A 6 -19.60 6.54 9.26
CA ALA A 6 -20.29 5.27 9.06
C ALA A 6 -21.07 4.79 10.29
N GLY A 7 -20.94 5.47 11.44
CA GLY A 7 -21.66 5.14 12.67
C GLY A 7 -21.31 3.78 13.27
N VAL A 8 -20.14 3.20 12.95
CA VAL A 8 -19.76 1.86 13.44
C VAL A 8 -19.31 1.93 14.92
N PRO A 9 -20.06 1.32 15.86
CA PRO A 9 -19.75 1.40 17.28
C PRO A 9 -18.47 0.63 17.61
N TYR A 10 -17.78 1.02 18.68
CA TYR A 10 -16.72 0.19 19.27
C TYR A 10 -17.37 -1.01 19.99
N PRO A 11 -16.76 -2.21 20.00
CA PRO A 11 -15.40 -2.55 19.58
C PRO A 11 -15.27 -3.06 18.13
N LEU A 12 -16.31 -3.02 17.30
CA LEU A 12 -16.31 -3.65 15.97
C LEU A 12 -15.22 -3.06 15.06
N MET A 13 -14.40 -3.91 14.45
CA MET A 13 -13.34 -3.45 13.53
C MET A 13 -13.91 -3.10 12.15
N TYR A 14 -14.94 -3.83 11.70
CA TYR A 14 -15.60 -3.69 10.40
C TYR A 14 -17.11 -3.63 10.56
N ALA A 15 -17.79 -2.98 9.63
CA ALA A 15 -19.23 -3.19 9.42
C ALA A 15 -19.47 -4.55 8.76
N THR A 16 -20.63 -5.17 9.00
CA THR A 16 -20.96 -6.48 8.43
C THR A 16 -21.12 -6.39 6.90
N ALA A 17 -21.01 -7.54 6.22
CA ALA A 17 -21.12 -7.60 4.76
C ALA A 17 -22.50 -7.09 4.27
N GLU A 18 -23.57 -7.46 4.96
CA GLU A 18 -24.93 -7.03 4.66
C GLU A 18 -25.11 -5.53 4.83
N GLU A 19 -24.62 -4.97 5.94
CA GLU A 19 -24.67 -3.53 6.19
C GLU A 19 -23.84 -2.73 5.18
N SER A 20 -22.70 -3.26 4.73
CA SER A 20 -21.87 -2.61 3.72
C SER A 20 -22.48 -2.62 2.33
N LYS A 21 -23.32 -3.62 2.00
CA LYS A 21 -24.07 -3.65 0.74
C LYS A 21 -25.21 -2.63 0.72
N ASN A 22 -25.85 -2.44 1.88
CA ASN A 22 -27.01 -1.56 2.01
C ASN A 22 -26.61 -0.09 2.26
N ASP A 23 -25.49 0.17 2.94
CA ASP A 23 -24.97 1.52 3.21
C ASP A 23 -23.56 1.73 2.66
N TYR A 24 -23.49 2.59 1.65
CA TYR A 24 -22.24 2.98 1.00
C TYR A 24 -21.21 3.59 1.97
N LYS A 25 -21.63 4.30 3.03
CA LYS A 25 -20.71 4.87 4.02
C LYS A 25 -19.99 3.78 4.82
N LYS A 26 -20.68 2.69 5.12
CA LYS A 26 -20.11 1.52 5.80
C LYS A 26 -19.16 0.75 4.89
N MET A 27 -19.46 0.66 3.58
CA MET A 27 -18.51 0.14 2.59
C MET A 27 -17.22 0.97 2.55
N ILE A 28 -17.33 2.31 2.45
CA ILE A 28 -16.17 3.21 2.49
C ILE A 28 -15.34 3.01 3.76
N PHE A 29 -15.99 2.87 4.92
CA PHE A 29 -15.29 2.60 6.17
C PHE A 29 -14.51 1.28 6.13
N ASN A 30 -15.15 0.19 5.67
CA ASN A 30 -14.48 -1.10 5.53
C ASN A 30 -13.28 -1.02 4.57
N CYS A 31 -13.42 -0.31 3.44
CA CYS A 31 -12.34 -0.09 2.49
C CYS A 31 -11.19 0.73 3.10
N HIS A 32 -11.47 1.78 3.87
CA HIS A 32 -10.45 2.55 4.59
C HIS A 32 -9.70 1.68 5.60
N GLN A 33 -10.44 0.88 6.37
CA GLN A 33 -9.84 0.02 7.39
C GLN A 33 -8.96 -1.06 6.76
N ARG A 34 -9.39 -1.64 5.64
CA ARG A 34 -8.59 -2.59 4.85
C ARG A 34 -7.32 -1.92 4.33
N ALA A 35 -7.43 -0.75 3.71
CA ALA A 35 -6.28 -0.01 3.17
C ALA A 35 -5.28 0.37 4.28
N HIS A 36 -5.78 0.77 5.43
CA HIS A 36 -4.97 1.08 6.61
C HIS A 36 -4.22 -0.15 7.12
N LEU A 37 -4.91 -1.28 7.35
CA LEU A 37 -4.26 -2.51 7.81
C LEU A 37 -3.25 -3.05 6.80
N VAL A 38 -3.55 -2.99 5.50
CA VAL A 38 -2.59 -3.37 4.45
C VAL A 38 -1.38 -2.46 4.46
N SER A 39 -1.55 -1.15 4.65
CA SER A 39 -0.42 -0.21 4.75
C SER A 39 0.44 -0.48 5.97
N ILE A 40 -0.18 -0.77 7.13
CA ILE A 40 0.52 -1.17 8.35
C ILE A 40 1.27 -2.48 8.14
N PHE A 41 0.62 -3.51 7.59
CA PHE A 41 1.25 -4.80 7.35
C PHE A 41 2.42 -4.68 6.36
N ILE A 42 2.28 -3.86 5.32
CA ILE A 42 3.37 -3.57 4.39
C ILE A 42 4.51 -2.79 5.07
N SER A 43 4.19 -1.89 6.00
CA SER A 43 5.19 -1.10 6.73
C SER A 43 5.89 -1.86 7.86
N GLN A 44 5.20 -2.75 8.57
CA GLN A 44 5.71 -3.43 9.78
C GLN A 44 6.12 -4.89 9.53
N TYR A 45 5.43 -5.62 8.65
CA TYR A 45 5.61 -7.07 8.48
C TYR A 45 6.26 -7.45 7.14
N ASN A 46 6.50 -6.49 6.24
CA ASN A 46 7.08 -6.79 4.95
C ASN A 46 8.60 -6.65 4.98
N ILE A 47 9.24 -7.78 4.71
CA ILE A 47 10.48 -7.98 3.94
C ILE A 47 10.80 -6.82 2.99
N GLN A 48 9.82 -6.14 2.38
CA GLN A 48 10.06 -4.96 1.54
C GLN A 48 10.69 -3.75 2.25
N TYR A 49 10.44 -3.46 3.53
CA TYR A 49 11.06 -2.30 4.21
C TYR A 49 12.42 -2.62 4.84
N ILE A 50 12.59 -3.84 5.37
CA ILE A 50 13.87 -4.32 5.93
C ILE A 50 14.85 -4.64 4.79
N ALA A 51 14.40 -5.34 3.74
CA ALA A 51 15.18 -5.48 2.52
C ALA A 51 15.32 -4.12 1.83
N HIS A 52 14.33 -3.22 1.80
CA HIS A 52 14.57 -1.87 1.28
C HIS A 52 15.63 -1.12 2.05
N PHE A 53 15.70 -1.10 3.38
CA PHE A 53 16.74 -0.28 4.01
C PHE A 53 18.15 -0.82 3.74
N GLU A 54 18.33 -2.14 3.77
CA GLU A 54 19.62 -2.76 3.46
C GLU A 54 19.95 -2.73 1.96
N ASP A 55 19.01 -3.11 1.09
CA ASP A 55 19.13 -3.00 -0.38
C ASP A 55 19.25 -1.54 -0.82
N ILE A 56 18.53 -0.59 -0.23
CA ILE A 56 18.66 0.82 -0.60
C ILE A 56 20.04 1.33 -0.18
N VAL A 57 20.55 0.97 1.00
CA VAL A 57 21.89 1.41 1.42
C VAL A 57 22.98 0.79 0.53
N ILE A 58 22.88 -0.52 0.24
CA ILE A 58 23.86 -1.23 -0.58
C ILE A 58 23.72 -0.87 -2.07
N ASN A 59 22.49 -0.81 -2.61
CA ASN A 59 22.23 -0.47 -4.02
C ASN A 59 22.42 1.02 -4.30
N ARG A 60 22.20 1.94 -3.33
CA ARG A 60 22.49 3.37 -3.56
C ARG A 60 23.98 3.63 -3.76
N LEU A 61 24.87 2.75 -3.27
CA LEU A 61 26.31 2.90 -3.49
C LEU A 61 26.71 2.57 -4.93
N LYS A 62 26.12 1.54 -5.55
CA LYS A 62 26.40 1.16 -6.96
C LYS A 62 25.48 1.86 -7.98
N TYR A 63 24.18 2.00 -7.69
CA TYR A 63 23.15 2.53 -8.59
C TYR A 63 22.18 3.53 -7.90
N PRO A 64 22.66 4.69 -7.42
CA PRO A 64 21.89 5.66 -6.62
C PRO A 64 20.66 6.22 -7.33
N ILE A 65 20.77 6.49 -8.63
CA ILE A 65 19.72 7.16 -9.40
C ILE A 65 18.56 6.18 -9.68
N LEU A 66 18.87 4.98 -10.17
CA LEU A 66 17.86 3.97 -10.49
C LEU A 66 17.10 3.51 -9.25
N SER A 67 17.80 3.28 -8.13
CA SER A 67 17.18 2.91 -6.86
C SER A 67 16.26 4.01 -6.33
N SER A 68 16.65 5.28 -6.44
CA SER A 68 15.81 6.42 -6.02
C SER A 68 14.53 6.53 -6.85
N ILE A 69 14.63 6.33 -8.17
CA ILE A 69 13.48 6.37 -9.08
C ILE A 69 12.53 5.20 -8.81
N GLY A 70 13.06 3.98 -8.67
CA GLY A 70 12.27 2.78 -8.36
C GLY A 70 11.50 2.92 -7.03
N GLY A 71 12.16 3.44 -5.99
CA GLY A 71 11.53 3.73 -4.70
C GLY A 71 10.44 4.80 -4.80
N GLY A 72 10.68 5.86 -5.58
CA GLY A 72 9.67 6.90 -5.84
C GLY A 72 8.43 6.35 -6.54
N ILE A 73 8.60 5.54 -7.57
CA ILE A 73 7.50 4.87 -8.30
C ILE A 73 6.71 3.96 -7.37
N PHE A 74 7.41 3.21 -6.50
CA PHE A 74 6.77 2.34 -5.53
C PHE A 74 5.89 3.11 -4.54
N ILE A 75 6.41 4.19 -3.94
CA ILE A 75 5.67 5.04 -3.00
C ILE A 75 4.44 5.67 -3.68
N MET A 76 4.61 6.21 -4.89
CA MET A 76 3.51 6.79 -5.66
C MET A 76 2.42 5.76 -5.97
N GLY A 77 2.80 4.53 -6.32
CA GLY A 77 1.83 3.45 -6.54
C GLY A 77 1.05 3.08 -5.27
N ARG A 78 1.68 3.16 -4.09
CA ARG A 78 0.97 2.96 -2.82
C ARG A 78 0.01 4.10 -2.47
N LEU A 79 0.38 5.34 -2.78
CA LEU A 79 -0.54 6.49 -2.63
C LEU A 79 -1.78 6.31 -3.52
N VAL A 80 -1.58 5.95 -4.78
CA VAL A 80 -2.68 5.71 -5.73
C VAL A 80 -3.52 4.49 -5.33
N TYR A 81 -2.90 3.43 -4.81
CA TYR A 81 -3.61 2.27 -4.23
C TYR A 81 -4.54 2.71 -3.09
N ALA A 82 -4.03 3.49 -2.14
CA ALA A 82 -4.79 3.96 -0.99
C ALA A 82 -5.96 4.88 -1.43
N TRP A 83 -5.70 5.85 -2.31
CA TRP A 83 -6.75 6.69 -2.88
C TRP A 83 -7.81 5.91 -3.65
N GLY A 84 -7.38 4.90 -4.43
CA GLY A 84 -8.30 3.98 -5.10
C GLY A 84 -9.23 3.28 -4.11
N TYR A 85 -8.67 2.72 -3.03
CA TYR A 85 -9.45 2.04 -1.98
C TYR A 85 -10.40 2.99 -1.23
N GLN A 86 -10.00 4.23 -0.97
CA GLN A 86 -10.82 5.20 -0.23
C GLN A 86 -12.11 5.58 -0.97
N THR A 87 -12.20 5.31 -2.27
CA THR A 87 -13.40 5.56 -3.07
C THR A 87 -14.55 4.56 -2.83
N GLY A 88 -14.37 3.53 -1.97
CA GLY A 88 -15.41 2.56 -1.64
C GLY A 88 -15.59 1.43 -2.65
N ASP A 89 -14.84 1.44 -3.76
CA ASP A 89 -14.78 0.36 -4.74
C ASP A 89 -13.44 -0.39 -4.59
N PRO A 90 -13.45 -1.65 -4.13
CA PRO A 90 -12.24 -2.45 -3.99
C PRO A 90 -11.44 -2.65 -5.28
N SER A 91 -12.09 -2.60 -6.45
CA SER A 91 -11.44 -2.83 -7.75
C SER A 91 -10.49 -1.70 -8.12
N LYS A 92 -10.77 -0.47 -7.68
CA LYS A 92 -9.93 0.72 -7.97
C LYS A 92 -8.55 0.67 -7.30
N ARG A 93 -8.31 -0.31 -6.42
CA ARG A 93 -6.97 -0.61 -5.89
C ARG A 93 -5.94 -0.91 -6.97
N LEU A 94 -6.39 -1.48 -8.09
CA LEU A 94 -5.53 -1.86 -9.22
C LEU A 94 -4.90 -0.64 -9.90
N ARG A 95 -5.43 0.56 -9.69
CA ARG A 95 -4.81 1.80 -10.18
C ARG A 95 -3.39 1.99 -9.64
N GLY A 96 -3.09 1.46 -8.46
CA GLY A 96 -1.75 1.49 -7.87
C GLY A 96 -0.83 0.35 -8.31
N ALA A 97 -1.27 -0.56 -9.21
CA ALA A 97 -0.49 -1.73 -9.60
C ALA A 97 0.85 -1.39 -10.27
N PHE A 98 1.00 -0.18 -10.81
CA PHE A 98 2.30 0.29 -11.32
C PHE A 98 3.39 0.34 -10.23
N SER A 99 3.05 0.25 -8.94
CA SER A 99 4.04 0.06 -7.87
C SER A 99 4.93 -1.17 -8.10
N TYR A 100 4.41 -2.20 -8.78
CA TYR A 100 5.18 -3.40 -9.10
C TYR A 100 6.35 -3.11 -10.05
N ILE A 101 6.24 -2.10 -10.92
CA ILE A 101 7.35 -1.66 -11.78
C ILE A 101 8.51 -1.19 -10.90
N GLY A 102 8.24 -0.30 -9.94
CA GLY A 102 9.24 0.18 -8.99
C GLY A 102 9.84 -0.95 -8.15
N LEU A 103 9.01 -1.92 -7.74
CA LEU A 103 9.47 -3.11 -7.01
C LEU A 103 10.44 -3.96 -7.85
N PHE A 104 10.09 -4.26 -9.10
CA PHE A 104 10.96 -5.05 -9.98
C PHE A 104 12.26 -4.32 -10.32
N THR A 105 12.22 -2.99 -10.49
CA THR A 105 13.44 -2.19 -10.67
C THR A 105 14.36 -2.33 -9.46
N LEU A 106 13.81 -2.26 -8.24
CA LEU A 106 14.60 -2.36 -7.01
C LEU A 106 15.21 -3.75 -6.82
N VAL A 107 14.43 -4.81 -7.03
CA VAL A 107 14.92 -6.19 -7.00
C VAL A 107 16.00 -6.41 -8.05
N GLY A 108 15.80 -5.91 -9.28
CA GLY A 108 16.79 -5.99 -10.35
C GLY A 108 18.10 -5.28 -10.00
N THR A 109 18.03 -4.09 -9.40
CA THR A 109 19.23 -3.37 -8.95
C THR A 109 19.94 -4.08 -7.80
N SER A 110 19.20 -4.75 -6.90
CA SER A 110 19.79 -5.53 -5.79
C SER A 110 20.60 -6.73 -6.29
N VAL A 111 20.02 -7.49 -7.22
CA VAL A 111 20.73 -8.62 -7.85
C VAL A 111 21.95 -8.13 -8.62
N ALA A 112 21.84 -7.03 -9.36
CA ALA A 112 22.95 -6.47 -10.13
C ALA A 112 24.08 -5.88 -9.27
N SER A 113 23.80 -5.44 -8.04
CA SER A 113 24.83 -4.99 -7.11
C SER A 113 25.49 -6.12 -6.33
N ALA A 114 24.84 -7.28 -6.21
CA ALA A 114 25.40 -8.46 -5.56
C ALA A 114 26.42 -9.21 -6.44
N ILE A 115 26.37 -9.00 -7.76
CA ILE A 115 27.39 -9.41 -8.74
C ILE A 115 28.48 -8.32 -8.83
#